data_AF-A0A9P8L391-F1
#
_entry.id   AF-A0A9P8L391-F1
#
_cell.length_a   1.000
_cell.length_b   1.000
_cell.length_c   1.000
_cell.angle_alpha   90.00
_cell.angle_beta   90.00
_cell.angle_gamma   90.00
#
_symmetry.space_group_name_H-M   'P 1'
#
loop_
_entity.id
_entity.type
_entity.pdbx_description
1 polymer ?
#
loop_
_entity_poly.entity_id
_entity_poly.type
_entity_poly.pdbx_seq_one_letter_code
_entity_poly.pdbx_strand_id
1 'polypeptide(L)'
;MPLGKGPNGDPSSSTENTKKPSEKLTAYDAAFEQHLIEFGIHLPGYGPTERPTNWKAIKKRMVIRRPSLSESHFPKRAFKDYVDIIGEASNESDVATSVFPTLRGETKLPSATKKRFTALDPLTNGKLVIPEPDYCVMARLRELDQRVRNELRSLIVPSRHLKAPMLSNYFTELKRPRNQPEYHMTQ
;
A
#
# COMPACT_ATOMS: atom_id res chain seq x y z
N MET A 1 33.45 -72.92 9.38
CA MET A 1 32.14 -73.26 10.00
C MET A 1 32.36 -73.30 11.51
N PRO A 2 31.52 -72.68 12.37
CA PRO A 2 30.05 -72.66 12.33
C PRO A 2 29.38 -71.26 12.45
N LEU A 3 28.05 -71.28 12.51
CA LEU A 3 27.05 -70.21 12.38
C LEU A 3 26.76 -69.41 13.67
N GLY A 4 26.27 -68.17 13.50
CA GLY A 4 25.54 -67.37 14.51
C GLY A 4 24.64 -66.30 13.86
N LYS A 5 23.35 -66.28 14.24
CA LYS A 5 22.22 -65.45 13.73
C LYS A 5 22.20 -64.00 14.26
N GLY A 6 21.58 -63.07 13.51
CA GLY A 6 20.90 -61.89 14.07
C GLY A 6 20.64 -60.75 13.05
N PRO A 7 19.46 -60.08 13.03
CA PRO A 7 18.96 -59.31 11.87
C PRO A 7 18.95 -57.77 12.06
N ASN A 8 18.52 -57.08 11.00
CA ASN A 8 17.97 -55.72 10.91
C ASN A 8 18.92 -54.56 10.60
N GLY A 9 18.55 -53.86 9.53
CA GLY A 9 19.05 -52.54 9.14
C GLY A 9 18.30 -52.08 7.90
N ASP A 10 17.03 -51.71 8.03
CA ASP A 10 16.33 -50.95 7.01
C ASP A 10 17.11 -49.64 6.75
N PRO A 11 17.32 -49.22 5.50
CA PRO A 11 17.90 -47.92 5.24
C PRO A 11 16.87 -46.85 5.61
N SER A 12 17.15 -46.15 6.70
CA SER A 12 16.44 -44.91 7.04
C SER A 12 16.68 -43.90 5.91
N SER A 13 15.73 -43.82 4.99
CA SER A 13 15.63 -42.73 4.03
C SER A 13 15.34 -41.46 4.81
N SER A 14 16.37 -40.69 5.10
CA SER A 14 16.25 -39.32 5.61
C SER A 14 15.54 -38.47 4.55
N THR A 15 14.23 -38.31 4.71
CA THR A 15 13.45 -37.36 3.92
C THR A 15 13.91 -35.96 4.32
N GLU A 16 14.78 -35.35 3.52
CA GLU A 16 15.04 -33.93 3.58
C GLU A 16 13.70 -33.21 3.35
N ASN A 17 13.13 -32.70 4.44
CA ASN A 17 11.99 -31.80 4.39
C ASN A 17 12.45 -30.48 3.78
N THR A 18 12.46 -30.41 2.46
CA THR A 18 12.49 -29.16 1.71
C THR A 18 11.25 -28.38 2.10
N LYS A 19 11.36 -27.51 3.11
CA LYS A 19 10.30 -26.57 3.50
C LYS A 19 9.95 -25.76 2.27
N LYS A 20 8.83 -26.09 1.64
CA LYS A 20 8.22 -25.24 0.62
C LYS A 20 8.10 -23.84 1.23
N PRO A 21 8.46 -22.77 0.50
CA PRO A 21 8.22 -21.41 0.96
C PRO A 21 6.74 -21.32 1.35
N SER A 22 6.44 -20.93 2.59
CA SER A 22 5.05 -20.69 2.97
C SER A 22 4.50 -19.62 2.02
N GLU A 23 3.39 -19.93 1.36
CA GLU A 23 2.70 -19.00 0.47
C GLU A 23 2.45 -17.67 1.20
N LYS A 24 2.75 -16.56 0.52
CA LYS A 24 2.60 -15.23 1.09
C LYS A 24 1.12 -14.84 1.05
N LEU A 25 0.63 -14.24 2.13
CA LEU A 25 -0.73 -13.71 2.23
C LEU A 25 -0.86 -12.38 1.48
N THR A 26 -1.87 -12.29 0.63
CA THR A 26 -2.32 -11.15 -0.15
C THR A 26 -3.64 -10.62 0.39
N ALA A 27 -4.04 -9.41 -0.03
CA ALA A 27 -5.34 -8.85 0.32
C ALA A 27 -6.56 -9.63 -0.23
N TYR A 28 -6.34 -10.61 -1.13
CA TYR A 28 -7.39 -11.45 -1.70
C TYR A 28 -7.58 -12.77 -0.94
N ASP A 29 -6.69 -13.09 0.00
CA ASP A 29 -6.77 -14.31 0.77
C ASP A 29 -7.78 -14.18 1.91
N ALA A 30 -8.64 -15.18 2.07
CA ALA A 30 -9.65 -15.20 3.14
C ALA A 30 -9.05 -15.09 4.55
N ALA A 31 -7.80 -15.53 4.73
CA ALA A 31 -7.09 -15.45 6.01
C ALA A 31 -6.42 -14.09 6.27
N PHE A 32 -6.42 -13.16 5.29
CA PHE A 32 -5.68 -11.91 5.38
C PHE A 32 -6.17 -11.00 6.51
N GLU A 33 -7.48 -10.77 6.61
CA GLU A 33 -8.05 -9.88 7.64
C GLU A 33 -7.81 -10.41 9.05
N GLN A 34 -8.04 -11.72 9.25
CA GLN A 34 -7.79 -12.38 10.54
C GLN A 34 -6.31 -12.30 10.92
N HIS A 35 -5.40 -12.48 9.97
CA HIS A 35 -3.96 -12.31 10.18
C HIS A 35 -3.59 -10.87 10.57
N LEU A 36 -4.24 -9.85 10.00
CA LEU A 36 -4.03 -8.46 10.44
C LEU A 36 -4.49 -8.24 11.89
N ILE A 37 -5.67 -8.75 12.25
CA ILE A 37 -6.23 -8.65 13.59
C ILE A 37 -5.34 -9.33 14.64
N GLU A 38 -4.81 -10.51 14.35
CA GLU A 38 -3.88 -11.24 15.24
C GLU A 38 -2.60 -10.44 15.54
N PHE A 39 -2.21 -9.52 14.65
CA PHE A 39 -1.08 -8.62 14.81
C PHE A 39 -1.49 -7.20 15.23
N GLY A 40 -2.72 -7.02 15.71
CA GLY A 40 -3.22 -5.74 16.24
C GLY A 40 -3.53 -4.68 15.19
N ILE A 41 -3.66 -5.07 13.91
CA ILE A 41 -3.99 -4.18 12.80
C ILE A 41 -5.48 -4.35 12.49
N HIS A 42 -6.28 -3.35 12.86
CA HIS A 42 -7.73 -3.41 12.74
C HIS A 42 -8.20 -2.70 11.48
N LEU A 43 -8.99 -3.40 10.66
CA LEU A 43 -9.64 -2.84 9.48
C LEU A 43 -10.93 -2.06 9.86
N PRO A 44 -11.42 -1.16 8.99
CA PRO A 44 -12.67 -0.45 9.23
C PRO A 44 -13.83 -1.44 9.52
N GLY A 45 -14.60 -1.16 10.58
CA GLY A 45 -15.68 -2.03 11.04
C GLY A 45 -15.28 -3.04 12.13
N TYR A 46 -13.99 -3.16 12.44
CA TYR A 46 -13.51 -3.96 13.56
C TYR A 46 -13.55 -3.14 14.86
N GLY A 47 -14.49 -3.48 15.75
CA GLY A 47 -14.68 -2.82 17.05
C GLY A 47 -15.42 -1.47 16.96
N PRO A 48 -15.59 -0.77 18.10
CA PRO A 48 -16.24 0.53 18.12
C PRO A 48 -15.40 1.55 17.33
N THR A 49 -15.92 2.01 16.21
CA THR A 49 -15.33 3.13 15.46
C THR A 49 -15.63 4.44 16.18
N GLU A 50 -14.82 4.77 17.19
CA GLU A 50 -14.91 6.08 17.83
C GLU A 50 -14.50 7.17 16.84
N ARG A 51 -15.40 8.12 16.61
CA ARG A 51 -15.06 9.31 15.85
C ARG A 51 -14.06 10.13 16.65
N PRO A 52 -13.04 10.73 16.01
CA PRO A 52 -12.09 11.55 16.73
C PRO A 52 -12.85 12.72 17.39
N THR A 53 -12.40 13.15 18.57
CA THR A 53 -13.04 14.21 19.37
C THR A 53 -13.21 15.52 18.58
N ASN A 54 -12.36 15.76 17.58
CA ASN A 54 -12.39 16.91 16.68
C ASN A 54 -13.19 16.70 15.38
N TRP A 55 -14.04 15.67 15.29
CA TRP A 55 -14.78 15.33 14.06
C TRP A 55 -15.55 16.51 13.43
N LYS A 56 -16.19 17.34 14.27
CA LYS A 56 -16.92 18.54 13.80
C LYS A 56 -15.98 19.57 13.15
N ALA A 57 -14.78 19.74 13.70
CA ALA A 57 -13.77 20.66 13.15
C ALA A 57 -13.21 20.15 11.81
N ILE A 58 -12.94 18.84 11.70
CA ILE A 58 -12.52 18.21 10.43
C ILE A 58 -13.57 18.46 9.35
N LYS A 59 -14.85 18.15 9.61
CA LYS A 59 -15.94 18.40 8.65
C LYS A 59 -16.05 19.87 8.27
N LYS A 60 -15.96 20.80 9.23
CA LYS A 60 -15.99 22.24 8.94
C LYS A 60 -14.83 22.64 8.02
N ARG A 61 -13.63 22.09 8.22
CA ARG A 61 -12.46 22.39 7.39
C ARG A 61 -12.59 21.83 5.97
N MET A 62 -13.19 20.65 5.81
CA MET A 62 -13.38 19.98 4.51
C MET A 62 -14.33 20.74 3.58
N VAL A 63 -15.32 21.45 4.12
CA VAL A 63 -16.27 22.24 3.32
C VAL A 63 -15.66 23.54 2.78
N ILE A 64 -14.56 24.03 3.38
CA ILE A 64 -13.89 25.24 2.93
C ILE A 64 -13.25 24.99 1.56
N ARG A 65 -13.68 25.76 0.55
CA ARG A 65 -13.13 25.69 -0.81
C ARG A 65 -11.62 25.88 -0.77
N ARG A 66 -10.88 24.97 -1.42
CA ARG A 66 -9.42 25.05 -1.52
C ARG A 66 -9.05 26.15 -2.53
N PRO A 67 -8.11 27.06 -2.23
CA PRO A 67 -7.66 28.08 -3.20
C PRO A 67 -7.16 27.51 -4.52
N SER A 68 -6.59 26.30 -4.50
CA SER A 68 -6.16 25.55 -5.69
C SER A 68 -7.31 25.14 -6.63
N LEU A 69 -8.55 25.20 -6.15
CA LEU A 69 -9.78 24.94 -6.93
C LEU A 69 -10.54 26.24 -7.24
N SER A 70 -9.85 27.38 -7.21
CA SER A 70 -10.37 28.63 -7.74
C SER A 70 -10.43 28.56 -9.27
N GLU A 71 -11.32 29.35 -9.87
CA GLU A 71 -11.56 29.33 -11.32
C GLU A 71 -10.31 29.74 -12.13
N SER A 72 -9.38 30.47 -11.51
CA SER A 72 -8.09 30.85 -12.10
C SER A 72 -7.07 29.69 -12.14
N HIS A 73 -7.15 28.74 -11.20
CA HIS A 73 -6.21 27.62 -11.09
C HIS A 73 -6.79 26.31 -11.65
N PHE A 74 -8.11 26.15 -11.62
CA PHE A 74 -8.81 25.01 -12.18
C PHE A 74 -10.13 25.46 -12.81
N PRO A 75 -10.10 25.91 -14.08
CA PRO A 75 -11.29 26.43 -14.75
C PRO A 75 -12.31 25.31 -14.99
N LYS A 76 -13.59 25.67 -15.17
CA LYS A 76 -14.67 24.71 -15.47
C LYS A 76 -14.36 23.80 -16.66
N ARG A 77 -13.64 24.32 -17.66
CA ARG A 77 -13.16 23.53 -18.80
C ARG A 77 -12.23 22.40 -18.37
N ALA A 78 -11.25 22.68 -17.50
CA ALA A 78 -10.35 21.65 -16.99
C ALA A 78 -11.09 20.56 -16.18
N PHE A 79 -12.16 20.92 -15.46
CA PHE A 79 -13.04 19.93 -14.83
C PHE A 79 -13.78 19.07 -15.86
N LYS A 80 -14.32 19.68 -16.92
CA LYS A 80 -14.97 18.94 -18.00
C LYS A 80 -13.99 17.98 -18.68
N ASP A 81 -12.81 18.46 -19.06
CA ASP A 81 -11.76 17.66 -19.68
C ASP A 81 -11.38 16.47 -18.77
N TYR A 82 -11.29 16.69 -17.46
CA TYR A 82 -11.06 15.64 -16.47
C TYR A 82 -12.19 14.58 -16.43
N VAL A 83 -13.45 15.01 -16.48
CA VAL A 83 -14.61 14.09 -16.52
C VAL A 83 -14.63 13.28 -17.81
N ASP A 84 -14.34 13.92 -18.95
CA ASP A 84 -14.29 13.26 -20.26
C ASP A 84 -13.18 12.18 -20.28
N ILE A 85 -11.98 12.49 -19.77
CA ILE A 85 -10.86 11.53 -19.65
C ILE A 85 -11.21 10.33 -18.75
N ILE A 86 -11.96 10.54 -17.66
CA ILE A 86 -12.45 9.43 -16.82
C ILE A 86 -13.41 8.54 -17.61
N GLY A 87 -14.31 9.13 -18.40
CA GLY A 87 -15.28 8.40 -19.21
C GLY A 87 -14.65 7.55 -20.31
N GLU A 88 -13.48 7.95 -20.82
CA GLU A 88 -12.72 7.21 -21.83
C GLU A 88 -11.84 6.10 -21.25
N ALA A 89 -11.42 6.23 -19.98
CA ALA A 89 -10.56 5.24 -19.34
C ALA A 89 -11.30 3.89 -19.15
N SER A 90 -10.71 2.79 -19.62
CA SER A 90 -11.33 1.47 -19.58
C SER A 90 -10.64 0.49 -18.63
N ASN A 91 -9.37 0.75 -18.29
CA ASN A 91 -8.56 -0.14 -17.44
C ASN A 91 -7.66 0.66 -16.47
N GLU A 92 -6.96 -0.05 -15.57
CA GLU A 92 -6.06 0.56 -14.58
C GLU A 92 -4.89 1.34 -15.23
N SER A 93 -4.39 0.88 -16.38
CA SER A 93 -3.33 1.57 -17.11
C SER A 93 -3.83 2.92 -17.63
N ASP A 94 -5.01 2.97 -18.24
CA ASP A 94 -5.61 4.23 -18.73
C ASP A 94 -5.81 5.23 -17.58
N VAL A 95 -6.25 4.73 -16.42
CA VAL A 95 -6.39 5.57 -15.22
C VAL A 95 -5.03 6.09 -14.78
N ALA A 96 -3.99 5.26 -14.75
CA ALA A 96 -2.65 5.65 -14.34
C ALA A 96 -2.01 6.68 -15.27
N THR A 97 -2.23 6.57 -16.58
CA THR A 97 -1.58 7.41 -17.60
C THR A 97 -2.36 8.67 -17.92
N SER A 98 -3.69 8.63 -17.93
CA SER A 98 -4.53 9.73 -18.41
C SER A 98 -5.26 10.46 -17.27
N VAL A 99 -5.82 9.74 -16.30
CA VAL A 99 -6.63 10.34 -15.21
C VAL A 99 -5.74 10.82 -14.05
N PHE A 100 -4.85 9.95 -13.59
CA PHE A 100 -4.07 10.17 -12.39
C PHE A 100 -3.16 11.41 -12.42
N PRO A 101 -2.53 11.81 -13.55
CA PRO A 101 -1.72 13.02 -13.59
C PRO A 101 -2.48 14.29 -13.18
N THR A 102 -3.76 14.41 -13.55
CA THR A 102 -4.61 15.54 -13.16
C THR A 102 -4.87 15.54 -11.66
N LEU A 103 -5.12 14.36 -11.06
CA LEU A 103 -5.35 14.20 -9.62
C LEU A 103 -4.09 14.43 -8.78
N ARG A 104 -2.97 13.88 -9.23
CA ARG A 104 -1.65 14.06 -8.62
C ARG A 104 -1.27 15.54 -8.61
N GLY A 105 -1.65 16.26 -9.67
CA GLY A 105 -1.22 17.62 -9.92
C GLY A 105 0.28 17.71 -10.16
N GLU A 106 0.79 18.96 -10.15
CA GLU A 106 2.22 19.23 -10.21
C GLU A 106 2.85 19.08 -8.82
N THR A 107 3.91 18.28 -8.73
CA THR A 107 4.68 18.14 -7.50
C THR A 107 6.17 18.06 -7.80
N LYS A 108 6.97 18.72 -6.96
CA LYS A 108 8.45 18.63 -6.97
C LYS A 108 8.97 17.64 -5.94
N LEU A 109 8.07 17.01 -5.19
CA LEU A 109 8.42 15.98 -4.22
C LEU A 109 8.90 14.74 -4.98
N PRO A 110 9.93 14.04 -4.47
CA PRO A 110 10.25 12.72 -4.98
C PRO A 110 9.02 11.81 -4.93
N SER A 111 8.89 10.95 -5.92
CA SER A 111 7.81 9.97 -5.98
C SER A 111 8.28 8.71 -6.69
N ALA A 112 7.57 7.61 -6.49
CA ALA A 112 7.78 6.39 -7.26
C ALA A 112 6.46 5.77 -7.69
N THR A 113 6.51 5.09 -8.83
CA THR A 113 5.41 4.31 -9.40
C THR A 113 5.77 2.84 -9.33
N LYS A 114 4.84 1.97 -8.89
CA LYS A 114 5.01 0.50 -8.77
C LYS A 114 6.33 0.08 -8.10
N LYS A 115 6.67 0.74 -6.99
CA LYS A 115 7.92 0.47 -6.26
C LYS A 115 7.66 -0.54 -5.15
N ARG A 116 8.28 -1.73 -5.24
CA ARG A 116 8.31 -2.68 -4.11
C ARG A 116 9.13 -2.15 -2.95
N PHE A 117 8.60 -2.30 -1.73
CA PHE A 117 9.27 -1.88 -0.51
C PHE A 117 10.10 -3.00 0.11
N THR A 118 11.19 -3.37 -0.56
CA THR A 118 12.00 -4.55 -0.21
C THR A 118 12.97 -4.36 0.95
N ALA A 119 13.09 -3.14 1.47
CA ALA A 119 14.01 -2.81 2.57
C ALA A 119 13.30 -2.43 3.86
N LEU A 120 11.95 -2.51 3.90
CA LEU A 120 11.21 -2.28 5.12
C LEU A 120 11.17 -3.54 5.99
N ASP A 121 11.12 -3.34 7.31
CA ASP A 121 10.77 -4.40 8.24
C ASP A 121 9.36 -4.90 7.92
N PRO A 122 9.11 -6.22 8.03
CA PRO A 122 7.79 -6.76 7.78
C PRO A 122 6.76 -6.16 8.74
N LEU A 123 5.57 -5.83 8.21
CA LEU A 123 4.45 -5.30 9.01
C LEU A 123 3.95 -6.30 10.07
N THR A 124 4.09 -7.60 9.80
CA THR A 124 3.73 -8.70 10.71
C THR A 124 4.91 -9.68 10.83
N ASN A 125 4.68 -10.96 11.12
CA ASN A 125 5.70 -12.02 11.06
C ASN A 125 6.29 -12.35 9.66
N GLY A 126 6.17 -11.46 8.67
CA GLY A 126 6.68 -11.68 7.32
C GLY A 126 5.86 -12.63 6.46
N LYS A 127 4.64 -13.03 6.86
CA LYS A 127 3.73 -13.80 5.98
C LYS A 127 3.06 -12.95 4.90
N LEU A 128 2.91 -11.64 5.11
CA LEU A 128 2.32 -10.76 4.10
C LEU A 128 3.23 -10.59 2.87
N VAL A 129 2.62 -10.37 1.72
CA VAL A 129 3.34 -9.91 0.52
C VAL A 129 4.03 -8.57 0.76
N ILE A 130 5.14 -8.35 0.05
CA ILE A 130 5.82 -7.06 0.07
C ILE A 130 4.95 -6.03 -0.66
N PRO A 131 4.62 -4.88 -0.05
CA PRO A 131 3.77 -3.89 -0.68
C PRO A 131 4.43 -3.27 -1.92
N GLU A 132 3.62 -3.04 -2.95
CA GLU A 132 3.97 -2.40 -4.22
C GLU A 132 2.85 -1.44 -4.63
N PRO A 133 2.78 -0.23 -4.03
CA PRO A 133 1.73 0.71 -4.40
C PRO A 133 1.92 1.25 -5.81
N ASP A 134 0.81 1.52 -6.50
CA ASP A 134 0.82 2.10 -7.84
C ASP A 134 1.55 3.44 -7.88
N TYR A 135 1.38 4.26 -6.85
CA TYR A 135 2.14 5.48 -6.68
C TYR A 135 2.37 5.81 -5.20
N CYS A 136 3.51 6.41 -4.88
CA CYS A 136 3.77 6.94 -3.56
C CYS A 136 4.60 8.22 -3.62
N VAL A 137 4.26 9.18 -2.76
CA VAL A 137 5.08 10.35 -2.54
C VAL A 137 6.15 9.97 -1.53
N MET A 138 7.34 10.53 -1.72
CA MET A 138 8.51 10.24 -0.92
C MET A 138 9.15 11.56 -0.46
N ALA A 139 10.03 11.47 0.52
CA ALA A 139 10.77 12.60 1.06
C ALA A 139 12.28 12.37 0.92
N ARG A 140 13.06 13.44 0.86
CA ARG A 140 14.51 13.31 0.68
C ARG A 140 15.14 12.95 2.02
N LEU A 141 16.01 11.94 2.04
CA LEU A 141 16.69 11.50 3.26
C LEU A 141 17.51 12.59 4.00
N ARG A 142 17.86 13.68 3.30
CA ARG A 142 18.59 14.82 3.89
C ARG A 142 17.71 15.77 4.69
N GLU A 143 16.38 15.66 4.55
CA GLU A 143 15.41 16.52 5.24
C GLU A 143 15.07 15.97 6.64
N LEU A 144 15.51 14.75 6.96
CA LEU A 144 15.34 14.13 8.27
C LEU A 144 16.63 14.21 9.06
N ASP A 145 16.51 14.48 10.36
CA ASP A 145 17.62 14.40 11.30
C ASP A 145 18.35 13.05 11.19
N GLN A 146 19.69 13.09 11.22
CA GLN A 146 20.54 11.93 11.00
C GLN A 146 20.26 10.80 12.00
N ARG A 147 20.00 11.14 13.26
CA ARG A 147 19.72 10.17 14.32
C ARG A 147 18.39 9.48 14.06
N VAL A 148 17.34 10.27 13.82
CA VAL A 148 15.99 9.75 13.50
C VAL A 148 16.03 8.87 12.25
N ARG A 149 16.78 9.30 11.22
CA ARG A 149 16.96 8.53 9.99
C ARG A 149 17.63 7.18 10.22
N ASN A 150 18.63 7.12 11.09
CA ASN A 150 19.34 5.88 11.38
C ASN A 150 18.47 4.94 12.20
N GLU A 151 17.79 5.45 13.23
CA GLU A 151 16.91 4.67 14.11
C GLU A 151 15.70 4.10 13.35
N LEU A 152 15.10 4.87 12.44
CA LEU A 152 13.88 4.49 11.72
C LEU A 152 14.14 3.93 10.32
N ARG A 153 15.40 3.70 9.92
CA ARG A 153 15.75 3.41 8.52
C ARG A 153 14.94 2.24 7.93
N SER A 154 14.85 1.14 8.67
CA SER A 154 14.12 -0.06 8.27
C SER A 154 12.59 0.13 8.27
N LEU A 155 12.08 1.23 8.81
CA LEU A 155 10.64 1.52 8.85
C LEU A 155 10.22 2.52 7.78
N ILE A 156 11.14 3.36 7.30
CA ILE A 156 10.81 4.48 6.40
C ILE A 156 11.54 4.46 5.07
N VAL A 157 12.62 3.67 4.89
CA VAL A 157 13.38 3.64 3.63
C VAL A 157 13.02 2.40 2.83
N PRO A 158 12.26 2.52 1.72
CA PRO A 158 11.67 1.37 1.03
C PRO A 158 12.69 0.57 0.21
N SER A 159 13.93 1.06 0.08
CA SER A 159 14.97 0.46 -0.77
C SER A 159 16.35 0.53 -0.13
N ARG A 160 17.20 -0.44 -0.44
CA ARG A 160 18.59 -0.51 0.05
C ARG A 160 19.52 0.52 -0.60
N HIS A 161 19.10 1.20 -1.68
CA HIS A 161 19.95 2.22 -2.31
C HIS A 161 20.26 3.35 -1.33
N LEU A 162 21.54 3.74 -1.24
CA LEU A 162 22.01 4.75 -0.28
C LEU A 162 21.32 6.12 -0.45
N LYS A 163 20.94 6.46 -1.69
CA LYS A 163 20.24 7.70 -2.04
C LYS A 163 18.73 7.53 -2.21
N ALA A 164 18.17 6.36 -1.84
CA ALA A 164 16.74 6.13 -1.95
C ALA A 164 15.99 7.16 -1.08
N PRO A 165 14.99 7.86 -1.61
CA PRO A 165 14.14 8.69 -0.79
C PRO A 165 13.37 7.83 0.23
N MET A 166 12.95 8.43 1.34
CA MET A 166 12.14 7.77 2.37
C MET A 166 10.65 7.88 2.03
N LEU A 167 9.84 6.94 2.51
CA LEU A 167 8.39 6.99 2.37
C LEU A 167 7.84 8.23 3.08
N SER A 168 6.89 8.88 2.41
CA SER A 168 5.98 9.82 3.05
C SER A 168 4.65 9.12 3.32
N ASN A 169 3.80 9.72 4.15
CA ASN A 169 2.50 9.17 4.55
C ASN A 169 1.44 9.21 3.41
N TYR A 170 1.84 9.17 2.13
CA TYR A 170 0.94 9.27 0.99
C TYR A 170 1.23 8.18 -0.05
N PHE A 171 0.29 7.26 -0.16
CA PHE A 171 0.28 6.13 -1.10
C PHE A 171 -1.00 6.18 -1.93
N THR A 172 -0.95 5.64 -3.13
CA THR A 172 -2.08 5.58 -4.05
C THR A 172 -2.14 4.20 -4.68
N GLU A 173 -3.30 3.58 -4.58
CA GLU A 173 -3.70 2.40 -5.35
C GLU A 173 -4.70 2.87 -6.40
N LEU A 174 -4.44 2.55 -7.65
CA LEU A 174 -5.32 2.88 -8.77
C LEU A 174 -6.20 1.68 -9.06
N LYS A 175 -7.44 1.97 -9.43
CA LYS A 175 -8.41 0.95 -9.81
C LYS A 175 -9.07 1.36 -11.10
N ARG A 176 -9.47 0.35 -11.88
CA ARG A 176 -10.28 0.57 -13.07
C ARG A 176 -11.52 1.40 -12.71
N PRO A 177 -12.02 2.25 -13.62
CA PRO A 177 -13.27 2.95 -13.39
C PRO A 177 -14.37 1.92 -13.12
N ARG A 178 -15.14 2.13 -12.04
CA ARG A 178 -16.38 1.40 -11.82
C ARG A 178 -17.46 2.11 -12.62
N ASN A 179 -18.08 1.41 -13.56
CA ASN A 179 -19.18 1.94 -14.39
C ASN A 179 -20.50 2.07 -13.61
N GLN A 180 -20.48 2.57 -12.37
CA GLN A 180 -21.70 2.81 -11.60
C GLN A 180 -21.65 4.15 -10.86
N PRO A 181 -22.62 5.04 -11.10
CA PRO A 181 -22.91 6.12 -10.18
C PRO A 181 -23.77 5.58 -9.02
N GLU A 182 -23.17 5.27 -7.87
CA GLU A 182 -23.94 5.12 -6.63
C GLU A 182 -24.33 6.52 -6.13
N TYR A 183 -25.40 7.08 -6.69
CA TYR A 183 -26.11 8.18 -6.05
C TYR A 183 -27.10 7.61 -5.03
N HIS A 184 -26.66 7.45 -3.78
CA HIS A 184 -27.58 7.44 -2.65
C HIS A 184 -27.75 8.88 -2.16
N MET A 185 -28.61 9.65 -2.84
CA MET A 185 -29.26 10.78 -2.20
C MET A 185 -30.36 10.22 -1.30
N THR A 186 -30.12 10.20 0.01
CA THR A 186 -31.23 10.22 0.97
C THR A 186 -31.77 11.65 1.02
N GLN A 187 -33.05 11.80 0.68
CA GLN A 187 -33.85 12.98 0.99
C GLN A 187 -34.10 13.08 2.50
#